data_AF-A0A1I0RP05-F1
#
_entry.id   AF-A0A1I0RP05-F1
#
_cell.length_a   1.000
_cell.length_b   1.000
_cell.length_c   1.000
_cell.angle_alpha   90.00
_cell.angle_beta   90.00
_cell.angle_gamma   90.00
#
_symmetry.space_group_name_H-M   'P 1'
#
loop_
_entity.id
_entity.type
_entity.pdbx_description
1 polymer ?
#
loop_
_entity_poly.entity_id
_entity_poly.type
_entity_poly.pdbx_seq_one_letter_code
_entity_poly.pdbx_strand_id
1 'polypeptide(L)'
;MDITEGLEDYQDQRYAGDMISNVRVRTKIAKRESERVNRDEWIIVKGTHEGIVSKEVFWKVNNDIMPPTEKETILLGDFRRKGFYYCADCGRLLRRSHTTINPYYECSRSRYTEDKCSEIKVYEKDMMSTMVELIQNHIKLLCDSQKLINDLKQKIYKENKAEMTVSDADNAINKLMQTKMNLYERYRLKSISKEEYVLRKKQFTMQIEELEERKLKICNEIGDRQERKLLEQKLSDLIEKFKTVSIVLG
;
A
#
# COMPACT_ATOMS: atom_id res chain seq x y z
N MET A 1 -5.42 -31.24 23.66
CA MET A 1 -6.77 -31.75 23.34
C MET A 1 -7.37 -30.72 22.42
N ASP A 2 -7.31 -31.00 21.12
CA ASP A 2 -7.72 -30.04 20.10
C ASP A 2 -9.24 -29.94 20.11
N ILE A 3 -9.74 -28.73 20.34
CA ILE A 3 -11.18 -28.40 20.44
C ILE A 3 -11.94 -28.78 19.15
N THR A 4 -11.22 -28.98 18.05
CA THR A 4 -11.74 -29.41 16.74
C THR A 4 -12.16 -30.87 16.68
N GLU A 5 -11.62 -31.74 17.54
CA GLU A 5 -11.86 -33.19 17.47
C GLU A 5 -13.29 -33.54 17.93
N GLY A 6 -13.86 -32.79 18.88
CA GLY A 6 -15.25 -32.98 19.35
C GLY A 6 -16.31 -32.28 18.49
N LEU A 7 -15.92 -31.42 17.55
CA LEU A 7 -16.85 -30.67 16.70
C LEU A 7 -17.35 -31.50 15.50
N GLU A 8 -16.56 -32.47 15.03
CA GLU A 8 -16.95 -33.32 13.89
C GLU A 8 -18.12 -34.24 14.22
N ASP A 9 -18.29 -34.63 15.49
CA ASP A 9 -19.35 -35.56 15.93
C ASP A 9 -20.76 -34.95 15.82
N TYR A 10 -20.92 -33.65 16.13
CA TYR A 10 -22.23 -32.99 16.09
C TYR A 10 -22.79 -32.79 14.67
N GLN A 11 -21.95 -32.96 13.63
CA GLN A 11 -22.34 -32.87 12.23
C GLN A 11 -22.75 -34.22 11.61
N ASP A 12 -22.62 -35.34 12.33
CA ASP A 12 -22.96 -36.67 11.80
C ASP A 12 -24.48 -36.89 11.77
N GLN A 13 -25.06 -37.08 10.57
CA GLN A 13 -26.50 -37.28 10.39
C GLN A 13 -27.02 -38.58 11.03
N ARG A 14 -26.12 -39.47 11.46
CA ARG A 14 -26.48 -40.65 12.26
C ARG A 14 -27.16 -40.30 13.58
N TYR A 15 -26.83 -39.15 14.18
CA TYR A 15 -27.51 -38.65 15.38
C TYR A 15 -28.97 -38.26 15.12
N ALA A 16 -29.32 -37.96 13.86
CA ALA A 16 -30.67 -37.60 13.42
C ALA A 16 -31.50 -38.80 12.90
N GLY A 17 -30.97 -40.04 13.02
CA GLY A 17 -31.66 -41.27 12.62
C GLY A 17 -31.41 -41.73 11.17
N ASP A 18 -30.42 -41.14 10.50
CA ASP A 18 -30.10 -41.46 9.11
C ASP A 18 -28.88 -42.42 9.04
N MET A 19 -28.88 -43.36 8.09
CA MET A 19 -27.75 -44.25 7.85
C MET A 19 -26.81 -43.63 6.81
N ILE A 20 -25.52 -43.51 7.15
CA ILE A 20 -24.47 -43.02 6.23
C ILE A 20 -23.49 -44.15 5.92
N SER A 21 -23.29 -44.43 4.63
CA SER A 21 -22.33 -45.41 4.11
C SER A 21 -21.44 -44.78 3.01
N ASN A 22 -20.42 -45.52 2.58
CA ASN A 22 -19.44 -45.10 1.57
C ASN A 22 -18.56 -43.89 1.96
N VAL A 23 -18.31 -43.68 3.25
CA VAL A 23 -17.49 -42.55 3.73
C VAL A 23 -15.99 -42.73 3.43
N ARG A 24 -15.52 -43.99 3.41
CA ARG A 24 -14.13 -44.35 3.09
C ARG A 24 -14.09 -45.52 2.13
N VAL A 25 -13.30 -45.41 1.09
CA VAL A 25 -13.04 -46.48 0.11
C VAL A 25 -11.56 -46.83 0.10
N ARG A 26 -11.25 -48.10 -0.16
CA ARG A 26 -9.88 -48.52 -0.41
C ARG A 26 -9.55 -48.29 -1.87
N THR A 27 -8.54 -47.47 -2.15
CA THR A 27 -8.12 -47.17 -3.51
C THR A 27 -7.28 -48.28 -4.13
N LYS A 28 -6.63 -49.14 -3.32
CA LYS A 28 -5.78 -50.24 -3.80
C LYS A 28 -6.00 -51.51 -2.98
N ILE A 29 -6.20 -52.63 -3.67
CA ILE A 29 -6.50 -53.95 -3.06
C ILE A 29 -5.36 -54.43 -2.14
N ALA A 30 -4.10 -54.10 -2.47
CA ALA A 30 -2.91 -54.56 -1.75
C ALA A 30 -2.46 -53.63 -0.60
N LYS A 31 -3.06 -52.45 -0.45
CA LYS A 31 -2.69 -51.50 0.61
C LYS A 31 -3.80 -51.38 1.65
N ARG A 32 -3.40 -51.16 2.91
CA ARG A 32 -4.34 -50.86 4.02
C ARG A 32 -4.79 -49.39 4.04
N GLU A 33 -4.26 -48.56 3.15
CA GLU A 33 -4.63 -47.14 3.04
C GLU A 33 -6.08 -47.02 2.54
N SER A 34 -6.90 -46.24 3.25
CA SER A 34 -8.26 -45.88 2.84
C SER A 34 -8.36 -44.38 2.68
N GLU A 35 -8.99 -43.93 1.61
CA GLU A 35 -9.20 -42.51 1.34
C GLU A 35 -10.64 -42.12 1.69
N ARG A 36 -10.81 -40.90 2.22
CA ARG A 36 -12.13 -40.35 2.54
C ARG A 36 -12.77 -39.90 1.23
N VAL A 37 -13.96 -40.40 0.96
CA VAL A 37 -14.73 -40.07 -0.24
C VAL A 37 -15.35 -38.68 -0.07
N ASN A 38 -15.49 -37.94 -1.17
CA ASN A 38 -16.20 -36.67 -1.18
C ASN A 38 -17.66 -36.85 -0.67
N ARG A 39 -18.21 -35.85 0.03
CA ARG A 39 -19.55 -35.91 0.63
C ARG A 39 -20.65 -36.19 -0.40
N ASP A 40 -20.49 -35.74 -1.64
CA ASP A 40 -21.48 -35.94 -2.72
C ASP A 40 -21.65 -37.41 -3.13
N GLU A 41 -20.64 -38.24 -2.88
CA GLU A 41 -20.66 -39.68 -3.19
C GLU A 41 -21.04 -40.53 -1.96
N TRP A 42 -21.41 -39.90 -0.84
CA TRP A 42 -21.87 -40.63 0.35
C TRP A 42 -23.29 -41.16 0.12
N ILE A 43 -23.50 -42.41 0.53
CA ILE A 43 -24.82 -43.03 0.44
C ILE A 43 -25.55 -42.75 1.76
N ILE A 44 -26.56 -41.88 1.70
CA ILE A 44 -27.35 -41.45 2.86
C ILE A 44 -28.77 -41.99 2.73
N VAL A 45 -29.17 -42.88 3.63
CA VAL A 45 -30.53 -43.44 3.71
C VAL A 45 -31.25 -42.85 4.92
N LYS A 46 -32.32 -42.10 4.68
CA LYS A 46 -33.02 -41.37 5.73
C LYS A 46 -33.90 -42.27 6.59
N GLY A 47 -33.93 -42.04 7.91
CA GLY A 47 -34.88 -42.64 8.85
C GLY A 47 -34.73 -44.16 9.01
N THR A 48 -33.49 -44.63 9.15
CA THR A 48 -33.20 -46.06 9.31
C THR A 48 -33.30 -46.51 10.77
N HIS A 49 -33.09 -45.60 11.72
CA HIS A 49 -33.19 -45.85 13.16
C HIS A 49 -33.75 -44.63 13.89
N GLU A 50 -34.17 -44.82 15.14
CA GLU A 50 -34.57 -43.71 16.01
C GLU A 50 -33.35 -42.84 16.34
N GLY A 51 -33.40 -41.57 15.92
CA GLY A 51 -32.33 -40.61 16.15
C GLY A 51 -32.22 -40.24 17.62
N ILE A 52 -30.99 -40.02 18.09
CA ILE A 52 -30.71 -39.53 19.45
C ILE A 52 -31.24 -38.09 19.61
N VAL A 53 -31.25 -37.32 18.53
CA VAL A 53 -31.75 -35.94 18.48
C VAL A 53 -32.82 -35.84 17.39
N SER A 54 -33.83 -35.00 17.60
CA SER A 54 -34.83 -34.72 16.57
C SER A 54 -34.19 -34.02 15.37
N LYS A 55 -34.69 -34.36 14.17
CA LYS A 55 -34.17 -33.79 12.90
C LYS A 55 -34.20 -32.26 12.93
N GLU A 56 -35.25 -31.67 13.46
CA GLU A 56 -35.41 -30.21 13.54
C GLU A 56 -34.31 -29.56 14.38
N VAL A 57 -33.98 -30.12 15.54
CA VAL A 57 -32.93 -29.60 16.42
C VAL A 57 -31.56 -29.78 15.78
N PHE A 58 -31.31 -30.94 15.17
CA PHE A 58 -30.05 -31.23 14.47
C PHE A 58 -29.77 -30.24 13.33
N TRP A 59 -30.76 -29.98 12.47
CA TRP A 59 -30.61 -29.03 11.36
C TRP A 59 -30.45 -27.59 11.86
N LYS A 60 -31.17 -27.20 12.92
CA LYS A 60 -31.05 -25.87 13.50
C LYS A 60 -29.65 -25.60 14.05
N VAL A 61 -29.07 -26.55 14.79
CA VAL A 61 -27.70 -26.42 15.33
C VAL A 61 -26.67 -26.36 14.20
N ASN A 62 -26.76 -27.23 13.21
CA ASN A 62 -25.79 -27.25 12.10
C ASN A 62 -25.94 -26.07 11.13
N ASN A 63 -27.12 -25.46 11.02
CA ASN A 63 -27.29 -24.26 10.19
C ASN A 63 -26.91 -22.98 10.94
N ASP A 64 -27.32 -22.84 12.20
CA ASP A 64 -27.21 -21.57 12.94
C ASP A 64 -25.89 -21.45 13.73
N ILE A 65 -25.35 -22.57 14.23
CA ILE A 65 -24.21 -22.58 15.16
C ILE A 65 -22.94 -23.09 14.46
N MET A 66 -23.06 -24.05 13.54
CA MET A 66 -21.91 -24.69 12.88
C MET A 66 -22.14 -24.87 11.38
N PRO A 67 -22.30 -23.77 10.60
CA PRO A 67 -22.42 -23.89 9.15
C PRO A 67 -21.29 -24.76 8.63
N PRO A 68 -21.56 -25.72 7.72
CA PRO A 68 -20.52 -26.56 7.16
C PRO A 68 -19.51 -25.64 6.50
N THR A 69 -18.38 -25.45 7.17
CA THR A 69 -17.23 -24.83 6.55
C THR A 69 -16.81 -25.85 5.53
N GLU A 70 -17.19 -25.63 4.27
CA GLU A 70 -16.48 -26.24 3.16
C GLU A 70 -15.02 -25.91 3.45
N LYS A 71 -14.27 -26.93 3.87
CA LYS A 71 -12.83 -26.88 3.78
C LYS A 71 -12.60 -26.82 2.28
N GLU A 72 -12.65 -25.60 1.72
CA GLU A 72 -12.11 -25.31 0.40
C GLU A 72 -10.80 -26.09 0.39
N THR A 73 -10.64 -26.97 -0.58
CA THR A 73 -9.35 -27.57 -0.85
C THR A 73 -8.46 -26.42 -1.29
N ILE A 74 -7.95 -25.65 -0.33
CA ILE A 74 -7.02 -24.56 -0.54
C ILE A 74 -5.84 -25.23 -1.21
N LEU A 75 -5.71 -24.98 -2.51
CA LEU A 75 -4.68 -25.57 -3.35
C LEU A 75 -3.35 -25.41 -2.62
N LEU A 76 -2.61 -26.51 -2.42
CA LEU A 76 -1.30 -26.55 -1.74
C LEU A 76 -0.26 -25.55 -2.33
N GLY A 77 -0.58 -24.84 -3.41
CA GLY A 77 0.21 -23.76 -3.99
C GLY A 77 0.16 -22.44 -3.19
N ASP A 78 -0.98 -22.06 -2.63
CA ASP A 78 -1.16 -20.71 -2.06
C ASP A 78 -0.47 -20.52 -0.72
N PHE A 79 -0.34 -21.59 0.09
CA PHE A 79 0.46 -21.54 1.31
C PHE A 79 1.97 -21.55 1.05
N ARG A 80 2.44 -21.98 -0.14
CA ARG A 80 3.88 -22.03 -0.42
C ARG A 80 4.52 -20.64 -0.53
N ARG A 81 3.71 -19.59 -0.66
CA ARG A 81 4.13 -18.19 -0.74
C ARG A 81 3.58 -17.32 0.40
N LYS A 82 3.03 -17.93 1.45
CA LYS A 82 2.61 -17.21 2.68
C LYS A 82 3.74 -17.30 3.71
N GLY A 83 4.74 -16.42 3.57
CA GLY A 83 5.82 -16.30 4.55
C GLY A 83 6.82 -15.21 4.15
N PHE A 84 7.53 -14.68 5.14
CA PHE A 84 8.44 -13.54 4.97
C PHE A 84 9.88 -13.94 4.64
N TYR A 85 10.29 -15.16 4.99
CA TYR A 85 11.69 -15.57 4.96
C TYR A 85 11.98 -16.50 3.79
N TYR A 86 12.82 -16.05 2.86
CA TYR A 86 13.21 -16.80 1.67
C TYR A 86 14.71 -17.10 1.67
N CYS A 87 15.06 -18.26 1.12
CA CYS A 87 16.44 -18.66 0.90
C CYS A 87 17.07 -17.80 -0.20
N ALA A 88 18.23 -17.21 0.06
CA ALA A 88 18.95 -16.37 -0.91
C ALA A 88 19.43 -17.16 -2.15
N ASP A 89 19.77 -18.44 -1.99
CA ASP A 89 20.31 -19.25 -3.09
C ASP A 89 19.23 -19.88 -3.97
N CYS A 90 18.18 -20.48 -3.38
CA CYS A 90 17.16 -21.22 -4.14
C CYS A 90 15.79 -20.54 -4.20
N GLY A 91 15.61 -19.39 -3.54
CA GLY A 91 14.36 -18.62 -3.53
C GLY A 91 13.17 -19.32 -2.85
N ARG A 92 13.38 -20.47 -2.19
CA ARG A 92 12.31 -21.19 -1.48
C ARG A 92 12.08 -20.60 -0.10
N LEU A 93 10.84 -20.71 0.38
CA LEU A 93 10.48 -20.34 1.74
C LEU A 93 11.29 -21.16 2.76
N LEU A 94 11.86 -20.46 3.75
CA LEU A 94 12.54 -21.09 4.87
C LEU A 94 11.52 -21.71 5.84
N ARG A 95 11.87 -22.86 6.42
CA ARG A 95 11.03 -23.57 7.38
C ARG A 95 11.55 -23.33 8.78
N ARG A 96 10.64 -23.02 9.71
CA ARG A 96 10.94 -22.93 11.13
C ARG A 96 11.22 -24.33 11.69
N SER A 97 12.23 -24.46 12.54
CA SER A 97 12.53 -25.69 13.25
C SER A 97 11.45 -25.98 14.31
N HIS A 98 11.26 -27.26 14.62
CA HIS A 98 10.33 -27.71 15.68
C HIS A 98 10.93 -27.57 17.10
N THR A 99 12.12 -27.00 17.23
CA THR A 99 12.80 -26.85 18.51
C THR A 99 12.19 -25.70 19.30
N THR A 100 11.87 -25.93 20.57
CA THR A 100 11.32 -24.92 21.48
C THR A 100 12.37 -23.95 22.01
N ILE A 101 13.60 -24.44 22.21
CA ILE A 101 14.74 -23.66 22.69
C ILE A 101 15.56 -23.20 21.48
N ASN A 102 15.67 -21.89 21.26
CA ASN A 102 16.36 -21.27 20.12
C ASN A 102 15.87 -21.79 18.75
N PRO A 103 14.60 -21.49 18.39
CA PRO A 103 14.08 -21.78 17.06
C PRO A 103 14.93 -21.12 15.96
N TYR A 104 15.07 -21.82 14.84
CA TYR A 104 15.84 -21.37 13.69
C TYR A 104 15.09 -21.69 12.39
N TYR A 105 15.42 -20.96 11.35
CA TYR A 105 14.91 -21.15 10.00
C TYR A 105 15.96 -21.86 9.15
N GLU A 106 15.54 -22.91 8.45
CA GLU A 106 16.36 -23.70 7.54
C GLU A 106 15.73 -23.77 6.14
N CYS A 107 16.56 -23.93 5.12
CA CYS A 107 16.06 -24.15 3.77
C CYS A 107 15.43 -25.55 3.65
N SER A 108 14.21 -25.65 3.15
CA SER A 108 13.57 -26.96 2.91
C SER A 108 14.37 -27.92 2.02
N ARG A 109 15.30 -27.39 1.21
CA ARG A 109 16.18 -28.15 0.33
C ARG A 109 17.37 -28.78 1.07
N SER A 110 17.75 -28.27 2.24
CA SER A 110 18.87 -28.79 3.05
C SER A 110 18.76 -30.28 3.36
N ARG A 111 17.52 -30.79 3.49
CA ARG A 111 17.24 -32.19 3.82
C ARG A 111 17.46 -33.17 2.67
N TYR A 112 17.58 -32.67 1.44
CA TYR A 112 17.60 -33.51 0.23
C TYR A 112 18.90 -33.39 -0.56
N THR A 113 19.72 -32.37 -0.30
CA THR A 113 20.95 -32.09 -1.04
C THR A 113 21.98 -31.40 -0.16
N GLU A 114 23.24 -31.80 -0.31
CA GLU A 114 24.43 -31.18 0.30
C GLU A 114 24.95 -30.04 -0.59
N ASP A 115 24.10 -29.06 -0.88
CA ASP A 115 24.45 -27.85 -1.64
C ASP A 115 24.60 -26.65 -0.69
N LYS A 116 24.93 -25.45 -1.18
CA LYS A 116 24.97 -24.20 -0.38
C LYS A 116 23.72 -23.97 0.49
N CYS A 117 22.57 -24.48 0.04
CA CYS A 117 21.32 -24.45 0.80
C CYS A 117 21.33 -25.25 2.12
N SER A 118 22.23 -26.23 2.31
CA SER A 118 22.33 -27.01 3.55
C SER A 118 23.02 -26.25 4.68
N GLU A 119 23.80 -25.22 4.36
CA GLU A 119 24.50 -24.39 5.35
C GLU A 119 23.62 -23.26 5.90
N ILE A 120 22.49 -22.96 5.25
CA ILE A 120 21.60 -21.88 5.64
C ILE A 120 20.83 -22.26 6.90
N LYS A 121 21.30 -21.71 8.03
CA LYS A 121 20.65 -21.79 9.33
C LYS A 121 20.68 -20.41 9.98
N VAL A 122 19.49 -19.82 10.18
CA VAL A 122 19.38 -18.48 10.77
C VAL A 122 18.46 -18.55 11.99
N TYR A 123 18.90 -18.04 13.12
CA TYR A 123 18.08 -18.04 14.34
C TYR A 123 16.94 -17.02 14.24
N GLU A 124 15.79 -17.38 14.80
CA GLU A 124 14.61 -16.50 14.82
C GLU A 124 14.91 -15.18 15.53
N LYS A 125 15.70 -15.22 16.61
CA LYS A 125 16.11 -14.02 17.35
C LYS A 125 16.87 -13.02 16.47
N ASP A 126 17.82 -13.51 15.68
CA ASP A 126 18.66 -12.67 14.81
C ASP A 126 17.85 -12.10 13.64
N MET A 127 16.90 -12.88 13.11
CA MET A 127 15.95 -12.38 12.10
C MET A 127 15.04 -11.29 12.67
N MET A 128 14.52 -11.49 13.88
CA MET A 128 13.64 -10.50 14.50
C MET A 128 14.38 -9.21 14.83
N SER A 129 15.62 -9.29 15.34
CA SER A 129 16.42 -8.09 15.63
C SER A 129 16.76 -7.32 14.36
N THR A 130 17.20 -8.01 13.30
CA THR A 130 17.51 -7.36 12.01
C THR A 130 16.27 -6.73 11.37
N MET A 131 15.11 -7.39 11.47
CA MET A 131 13.86 -6.82 10.96
C MET A 131 13.45 -5.55 11.71
N VAL A 132 13.58 -5.54 13.05
CA VAL A 132 13.30 -4.35 13.88
C VAL A 132 14.27 -3.21 13.52
N GLU A 133 15.56 -3.49 13.40
CA GLU A 133 16.56 -2.49 13.00
C GLU A 133 16.27 -1.90 11.62
N LEU A 134 15.90 -2.75 10.66
CA LEU A 134 15.55 -2.32 9.31
C LEU A 134 14.33 -1.40 9.32
N ILE A 135 13.28 -1.75 10.07
CA ILE A 135 12.09 -0.91 10.25
C ILE A 135 12.46 0.43 10.92
N GLN A 136 13.26 0.42 11.98
CA GLN A 136 13.70 1.64 12.65
C GLN A 136 14.51 2.56 11.71
N ASN A 137 15.37 1.99 10.88
CA ASN A 137 16.14 2.74 9.89
C ASN A 137 15.24 3.33 8.80
N HIS A 138 14.25 2.58 8.32
CA HIS A 138 13.25 3.10 7.40
C HIS A 138 12.46 4.27 8.01
N ILE A 139 12.03 4.15 9.27
CA ILE A 139 11.32 5.22 9.97
C ILE A 139 12.20 6.48 10.10
N LYS A 140 13.47 6.33 10.47
CA LYS A 140 14.42 7.46 10.56
C LYS A 140 14.56 8.18 9.22
N LEU A 141 14.77 7.42 8.13
CA LEU A 141 14.93 7.98 6.79
C LEU A 141 13.67 8.75 6.33
N LEU A 142 12.48 8.22 6.64
CA LEU A 142 11.21 8.91 6.38
C LEU A 142 11.09 10.19 7.20
N CYS A 143 11.41 10.15 8.51
CA CYS A 143 11.37 11.34 9.37
C CYS A 143 12.34 12.44 8.91
N ASP A 144 13.55 12.08 8.50
CA ASP A 144 14.54 13.05 8.02
C ASP A 144 14.14 13.65 6.67
N SER A 145 13.55 12.83 5.78
CA SER A 145 12.96 13.35 4.53
C SER A 145 11.84 14.35 4.80
N GLN A 146 10.99 14.10 5.81
CA GLN A 146 9.91 15.01 6.19
C GLN A 146 10.43 16.34 6.73
N LYS A 147 11.49 16.31 7.57
CA LYS A 147 12.14 17.52 8.07
C LYS A 147 12.71 18.35 6.92
N LEU A 148 13.41 17.70 5.99
CA LEU A 148 14.00 18.38 4.83
C LEU A 148 12.93 19.06 3.96
N ILE A 149 11.79 18.40 3.72
CA ILE A 149 10.66 18.98 3.00
C ILE A 149 10.10 20.20 3.75
N ASN A 150 9.93 20.11 5.07
CA ASN A 150 9.40 21.21 5.87
C ASN A 150 10.36 22.42 5.89
N ASP A 151 11.67 22.19 5.97
CA ASP A 151 12.68 23.25 5.92
C ASP A 151 12.71 23.95 4.55
N LEU A 152 12.56 23.18 3.46
CA LEU A 152 12.44 23.71 2.11
C LEU A 152 11.17 24.57 1.98
N LYS A 153 10.02 24.10 2.48
CA LYS A 153 8.77 24.87 2.50
C LYS A 153 8.92 26.20 3.25
N GLN A 154 9.60 26.21 4.40
CA GLN A 154 9.84 27.44 5.15
C GLN A 154 10.74 28.42 4.42
N LYS A 155 11.79 27.93 3.72
CA LYS A 155 12.67 28.78 2.89
C LYS A 155 11.88 29.41 1.73
N ILE A 156 11.12 28.60 0.99
CA ILE A 156 10.28 29.07 -0.11
C ILE A 156 9.25 30.10 0.37
N TYR A 157 8.61 29.88 1.52
CA TYR A 157 7.66 30.84 2.07
C TYR A 157 8.30 32.18 2.45
N LYS A 158 9.54 32.18 2.95
CA LYS A 158 10.29 33.40 3.26
C LYS A 158 10.72 34.16 1.99
N GLU A 159 11.14 33.45 0.95
CA GLU A 159 11.50 34.05 -0.35
C GLU A 159 10.28 34.67 -1.04
N ASN A 160 9.14 33.96 -1.07
CA ASN A 160 7.92 34.42 -1.75
C ASN A 160 7.29 35.68 -1.15
N LYS A 161 7.54 35.99 0.14
CA LYS A 161 6.96 37.18 0.79
C LYS A 161 7.61 38.49 0.35
N ALA A 162 8.78 38.44 -0.28
CA ALA A 162 9.56 39.62 -0.67
C ALA A 162 9.48 39.96 -2.17
N GLU A 163 8.89 39.10 -3.00
CA GLU A 163 8.83 39.29 -4.45
C GLU A 163 7.55 40.02 -4.89
N MET A 164 7.70 40.98 -5.80
CA MET A 164 6.62 41.69 -6.47
C MET A 164 5.72 40.68 -7.18
N THR A 165 4.40 40.68 -6.91
CA THR A 165 3.51 39.69 -7.49
C THR A 165 3.19 40.00 -8.97
N VAL A 166 2.73 39.00 -9.72
CA VAL A 166 2.26 39.19 -11.12
C VAL A 166 1.17 40.26 -11.18
N SER A 167 0.28 40.31 -10.18
CA SER A 167 -0.78 41.33 -10.08
C SER A 167 -0.21 42.73 -9.87
N ASP A 168 0.87 42.87 -9.09
CA ASP A 168 1.52 44.18 -8.88
C ASP A 168 2.20 44.66 -10.17
N ALA A 169 2.87 43.75 -10.89
CA ALA A 169 3.47 44.03 -12.19
C ALA A 169 2.42 44.44 -13.23
N ASP A 170 1.27 43.75 -13.28
CA ASP A 170 0.16 44.10 -14.17
C ASP A 170 -0.45 45.46 -13.85
N ASN A 171 -0.63 45.77 -12.56
CA ASN A 171 -1.11 47.08 -12.13
C ASN A 171 -0.13 48.20 -12.49
N ALA A 172 1.19 47.95 -12.39
CA ALA A 172 2.22 48.91 -12.79
C ALA A 172 2.22 49.15 -14.31
N ILE A 173 2.14 48.08 -15.12
CA ILE A 173 2.04 48.17 -16.59
C ILE A 173 0.79 48.95 -17.01
N ASN A 174 -0.37 48.63 -16.41
CA ASN A 174 -1.62 49.33 -16.71
C ASN A 174 -1.55 50.83 -16.39
N LYS A 175 -0.94 51.22 -15.27
CA LYS A 175 -0.69 52.63 -14.94
C LYS A 175 0.20 53.32 -15.98
N LEU A 176 1.26 52.65 -16.44
CA LEU A 176 2.15 53.18 -17.49
C LEU A 176 1.46 53.27 -18.86
N MET A 177 0.56 52.34 -19.19
CA MET A 177 -0.24 52.41 -20.40
C MET A 177 -1.23 53.60 -20.35
N GLN A 178 -1.88 53.82 -19.21
CA GLN A 178 -2.76 54.98 -19.01
C GLN A 178 -2.00 56.30 -19.11
N THR A 179 -0.82 56.41 -18.50
CA THR A 179 0.01 57.62 -18.61
C THR A 179 0.50 57.86 -20.04
N LYS A 180 0.83 56.80 -20.79
CA LYS A 180 1.16 56.89 -22.22
C LYS A 180 -0.01 57.38 -23.07
N MET A 181 -1.25 56.98 -22.74
CA MET A 181 -2.47 57.44 -23.40
C MET A 181 -2.73 58.93 -23.11
N ASN A 182 -2.61 59.34 -21.84
CA ASN A 182 -2.70 60.75 -21.43
C ASN A 182 -1.61 61.62 -22.09
N LEU A 183 -0.40 61.08 -22.28
CA LEU A 183 0.68 61.77 -22.97
C LEU A 183 0.32 62.09 -24.43
N TYR A 184 -0.38 61.17 -25.11
CA TYR A 184 -0.87 61.40 -26.47
C TYR A 184 -1.95 62.49 -26.53
N GLU A 185 -2.87 62.50 -25.57
CA GLU A 185 -3.89 63.56 -25.47
C GLU A 185 -3.28 64.94 -25.26
N ARG A 186 -2.30 65.06 -24.37
CA ARG A 186 -1.57 66.32 -24.12
C ARG A 186 -0.78 66.79 -25.34
N TYR A 187 -0.22 65.88 -26.14
CA TYR A 187 0.37 66.21 -27.43
C TYR A 187 -0.67 66.71 -28.44
N ARG A 188 -1.85 66.06 -28.51
CA ARG A 188 -2.96 66.47 -29.38
C ARG A 188 -3.49 67.86 -29.04
N LEU A 189 -3.53 68.20 -27.76
CA LEU A 189 -3.89 69.52 -27.23
C LEU A 189 -2.76 70.58 -27.37
N LYS A 190 -1.64 70.23 -28.03
CA LYS A 190 -0.43 71.06 -28.21
C LYS A 190 0.20 71.56 -26.90
N SER A 191 -0.09 70.91 -25.78
CA SER A 191 0.46 71.28 -24.47
C SER A 191 1.91 70.82 -24.28
N ILE A 192 2.45 70.03 -25.22
CA ILE A 192 3.80 69.44 -25.18
C ILE A 192 4.39 69.46 -26.59
N SER A 193 5.71 69.66 -26.71
CA SER A 193 6.41 69.61 -28.00
C SER A 193 6.50 68.19 -28.56
N LYS A 194 6.69 68.06 -29.88
CA LYS A 194 6.85 66.76 -30.56
C LYS A 194 8.07 65.99 -30.05
N GLU A 195 9.16 66.69 -29.79
CA GLU A 195 10.42 66.11 -29.31
C GLU A 195 10.26 65.53 -27.89
N GLU A 196 9.60 66.28 -27.00
CA GLU A 196 9.32 65.85 -25.63
C GLU A 196 8.33 64.68 -25.60
N TYR A 197 7.33 64.64 -26.51
CA TYR A 197 6.44 63.49 -26.68
C TYR A 197 7.20 62.22 -27.09
N VAL A 198 8.08 62.32 -28.10
CA VAL A 198 8.85 61.17 -28.59
C VAL A 198 9.78 60.62 -27.51
N LEU A 199 10.47 61.50 -26.77
CA LEU A 199 11.38 61.09 -25.70
C LEU A 199 10.63 60.36 -24.56
N ARG A 200 9.54 60.95 -24.05
CA ARG A 200 8.75 60.34 -22.97
C ARG A 200 8.04 59.07 -23.40
N LYS A 201 7.54 59.02 -24.65
CA LYS A 201 6.96 57.80 -25.23
C LYS A 201 8.00 56.66 -25.22
N LYS A 202 9.24 56.96 -25.61
CA LYS A 202 10.35 55.98 -25.62
C LYS A 202 10.70 55.50 -24.21
N GLN A 203 10.74 56.40 -23.24
CA GLN A 203 10.97 56.05 -21.83
C GLN A 203 9.87 55.12 -21.28
N PHE A 204 8.60 55.46 -21.49
CA PHE A 204 7.50 54.61 -21.03
C PHE A 204 7.45 53.26 -21.74
N THR A 205 7.78 53.18 -23.03
CA THR A 205 7.90 51.87 -23.72
C THR A 205 9.00 51.01 -23.13
N MET A 206 10.19 51.58 -22.84
CA MET A 206 11.27 50.82 -22.21
C MET A 206 10.88 50.32 -20.80
N GLN A 207 10.19 51.15 -20.01
CA GLN A 207 9.72 50.75 -18.68
C GLN A 207 8.64 49.64 -18.74
N ILE A 208 7.76 49.67 -19.74
CA ILE A 208 6.78 48.62 -19.97
C ILE A 208 7.48 47.32 -20.36
N GLU A 209 8.43 47.37 -21.30
CA GLU A 209 9.21 46.19 -21.73
C GLU A 209 9.99 45.57 -20.56
N GLU A 210 10.62 46.38 -19.70
CA GLU A 210 11.33 45.87 -18.51
C GLU A 210 10.38 45.18 -17.51
N LEU A 211 9.18 45.75 -17.30
CA LEU A 211 8.17 45.17 -16.43
C LEU A 211 7.54 43.90 -17.02
N GLU A 212 7.34 43.84 -18.33
CA GLU A 212 6.88 42.65 -19.04
C GLU A 212 7.91 41.52 -18.95
N GLU A 213 9.19 41.81 -19.11
CA GLU A 213 10.27 40.82 -18.95
C GLU A 213 10.35 40.30 -17.50
N ARG A 214 10.23 41.19 -16.51
CA ARG A 214 10.13 40.80 -15.09
C ARG A 214 8.91 39.92 -14.83
N LYS A 215 7.74 40.30 -15.37
CA LYS A 215 6.50 39.52 -15.24
C LYS A 215 6.68 38.11 -15.81
N LEU A 216 7.34 37.99 -16.96
CA LEU A 216 7.57 36.71 -17.63
C LEU A 216 8.50 35.80 -16.80
N LYS A 217 9.55 36.36 -16.19
CA LYS A 217 10.43 35.64 -15.24
C LYS A 217 9.63 35.14 -14.03
N ILE A 218 8.83 36.00 -13.42
CA ILE A 218 7.98 35.66 -12.28
C ILE A 218 6.96 34.55 -12.65
N CYS A 219 6.32 34.63 -13.83
CA CYS A 219 5.39 33.59 -14.28
C CYS A 219 6.07 32.23 -14.48
N ASN A 220 7.26 32.20 -15.08
CA ASN A 220 8.02 30.97 -15.26
C ASN A 220 8.44 30.37 -13.90
N GLU A 221 8.90 31.21 -12.96
CA GLU A 221 9.22 30.80 -11.59
C GLU A 221 7.99 30.29 -10.83
N ILE A 222 6.80 30.87 -11.06
CA ILE A 222 5.53 30.38 -10.49
C ILE A 222 5.18 28.99 -11.05
N GLY A 223 5.36 28.76 -12.35
CA GLY A 223 5.13 27.46 -12.98
C GLY A 223 5.99 26.36 -12.36
N ASP A 224 7.30 26.62 -12.27
CA ASP A 224 8.25 25.70 -11.63
C ASP A 224 7.93 25.50 -10.13
N ARG A 225 7.49 26.56 -9.43
CA ARG A 225 7.06 26.47 -8.02
C ARG A 225 5.80 25.61 -7.85
N GLN A 226 4.85 25.66 -8.77
CA GLN A 226 3.62 24.85 -8.71
C GLN A 226 3.93 23.36 -8.93
N GLU A 227 4.77 23.03 -9.91
CA GLU A 227 5.23 21.65 -10.12
C GLU A 227 6.00 21.11 -8.91
N ARG A 228 6.89 21.92 -8.31
CA ARG A 228 7.59 21.55 -7.08
C ARG A 228 6.63 21.28 -5.92
N LYS A 229 5.62 22.14 -5.70
CA LYS A 229 4.59 21.92 -4.68
C LYS A 229 3.79 20.63 -4.92
N LEU A 230 3.47 20.31 -6.17
CA LEU A 230 2.78 19.08 -6.54
C LEU A 230 3.63 17.84 -6.23
N LEU A 231 4.93 17.89 -6.56
CA LEU A 231 5.90 16.86 -6.21
C LEU A 231 6.03 16.67 -4.69
N GLU A 232 6.10 17.77 -3.93
CA GLU A 232 6.14 17.74 -2.46
C GLU A 232 4.87 17.12 -1.85
N GLN A 233 3.69 17.43 -2.38
CA GLN A 233 2.44 16.80 -1.95
C GLN A 233 2.45 15.30 -2.22
N LYS A 234 2.81 14.88 -3.44
CA LYS A 234 2.92 13.46 -3.79
C LYS A 234 3.90 12.71 -2.89
N LEU A 235 5.03 13.33 -2.55
CA LEU A 235 6.03 12.78 -1.62
C LEU A 235 5.46 12.64 -0.21
N SER A 236 4.74 13.66 0.27
CA SER A 236 4.06 13.64 1.57
C SER A 236 3.02 12.51 1.65
N ASP A 237 2.19 12.37 0.62
CA ASP A 237 1.15 11.33 0.54
C ASP A 237 1.76 9.91 0.53
N LEU A 238 2.90 9.74 -0.16
CA LEU A 238 3.65 8.48 -0.15
C LEU A 238 4.14 8.16 1.27
N ILE A 239 4.74 9.14 1.96
CA ILE A 239 5.24 8.97 3.34
C ILE A 239 4.09 8.59 4.29
N GLU A 240 2.90 9.19 4.16
CA GLU A 240 1.73 8.81 4.97
C GLU A 240 1.24 7.39 4.67
N LYS A 241 1.19 6.98 3.40
CA LYS A 241 0.84 5.59 3.05
C LYS A 241 1.77 4.59 3.74
N PHE A 242 3.08 4.85 3.75
CA PHE A 242 4.05 3.98 4.42
C PHE A 242 3.91 3.97 5.95
N LYS A 243 3.43 5.05 6.58
CA LYS A 243 3.09 5.06 8.02
C LYS A 243 1.87 4.19 8.34
N THR A 244 0.88 4.15 7.45
CA THR A 244 -0.36 3.38 7.65
C THR A 244 -0.23 1.88 7.36
N VAL A 245 0.87 1.44 6.75
CA VAL A 245 1.24 0.02 6.71
C VAL A 245 1.74 -0.37 8.11
N SER A 246 0.81 -0.39 9.06
CA SER A 246 1.01 -1.07 10.33
C SER A 246 1.21 -2.54 10.00
N ILE A 247 2.44 -2.98 10.22
CA ILE A 247 2.84 -4.36 10.14
C ILE A 247 1.97 -5.10 11.15
N VAL A 248 0.95 -5.80 10.66
CA VAL A 248 0.22 -6.79 11.44
C VAL A 248 1.20 -7.95 11.63
N LEU A 249 2.05 -7.82 12.65
CA LEU A 249 2.75 -8.95 13.24
C LEU A 249 1.70 -9.73 14.03
N GLY A 250 0.97 -10.59 13.31
CA GLY A 250 0.13 -11.65 13.86
C GLY A 250 0.88 -12.97 13.85
#